data_AF-A0A533Y6C9-F1
#
_entry.id   AF-A0A533Y6C9-F1
#
_cell.length_a   1.000
_cell.length_b   1.000
_cell.length_c   1.000
_cell.angle_alpha   90.00
_cell.angle_beta   90.00
_cell.angle_gamma   90.00
#
_symmetry.space_group_name_H-M   'P 1'
#
loop_
_entity.id
_entity.type
_entity.pdbx_description
1 polymer ?
#
loop_
_entity_poly.entity_id
_entity_poly.type
_entity_poly.pdbx_seq_one_letter_code
_entity_poly.pdbx_strand_id
1 'polypeptide(L)'
;MAKAEMFGKAAPVGWLYYADSSYVATRLLWFTKLTIDSAIYAHRTLELYLKAFIVSRGTEVKPGSPAWGHDLAILGEEAQSHDRAFAQEDVQRRIRFFDRYFDYVRYPSDVVAPDDGSLTWFAFDANITPLDELVAFVRPRVSLSDEDWRSSLVHELLRGGNVRGYQRDALIDGNSHVTIIDCATSGDPDLTFDASFRYDRPGC
;
A
#
# COMPACT_ATOMS: atom_id res chain seq x y z
N MET A 1 14.28 23.76 -21.75
CA MET A 1 13.50 23.39 -20.54
C MET A 1 13.11 21.94 -20.68
N ALA A 2 13.68 21.04 -19.86
CA ALA A 2 13.27 19.64 -19.86
C ALA A 2 11.82 19.57 -19.38
N LYS A 3 10.96 18.83 -20.09
CA LYS A 3 9.64 18.45 -19.58
C LYS A 3 9.88 17.78 -18.22
N ALA A 4 9.39 18.36 -17.14
CA ALA A 4 9.27 17.63 -15.89
C ALA A 4 8.28 16.50 -16.16
N GLU A 5 8.80 15.31 -16.48
CA GLU A 5 7.98 14.11 -16.53
C GLU A 5 7.52 13.86 -15.11
N MET A 6 6.26 14.19 -14.83
CA MET A 6 5.52 13.74 -13.64
C MET A 6 5.62 12.21 -13.46
N PHE A 7 6.02 11.48 -14.51
CA PHE A 7 6.28 10.04 -14.59
C PHE A 7 7.75 9.71 -14.87
N GLY A 8 8.72 10.42 -14.26
CA GLY A 8 10.09 9.94 -14.30
C GLY A 8 10.11 8.49 -13.83
N LYS A 9 10.45 7.53 -14.69
CA LYS A 9 10.45 6.09 -14.37
C LYS A 9 11.35 5.73 -13.18
N ALA A 10 12.21 6.68 -12.78
CA ALA A 10 13.13 6.63 -11.66
C ALA A 10 12.86 7.74 -10.60
N ALA A 11 11.71 8.43 -10.61
CA ALA A 11 11.40 9.52 -9.70
C ALA A 11 10.53 9.05 -8.53
N PRO A 12 11.10 8.73 -7.36
CA PRO A 12 10.35 8.16 -6.22
C PRO A 12 9.25 9.10 -5.71
N VAL A 13 9.43 10.42 -5.83
CA VAL A 13 8.42 11.43 -5.46
C VAL A 13 7.11 11.25 -6.21
N GLY A 14 7.19 11.03 -7.53
CA GLY A 14 6.02 10.83 -8.37
C GLY A 14 5.27 9.55 -7.98
N TRP A 15 6.01 8.45 -7.77
CA TRP A 15 5.43 7.18 -7.34
C TRP A 15 4.80 7.26 -5.94
N LEU A 16 5.45 7.95 -4.99
CA LEU A 16 4.88 8.16 -3.67
C LEU A 16 3.60 8.99 -3.74
N TYR A 17 3.56 10.06 -4.55
CA TYR A 17 2.34 10.84 -4.73
C TYR A 17 1.16 10.00 -5.22
N TYR A 18 1.40 9.07 -6.16
CA TYR A 18 0.39 8.11 -6.61
C TYR A 18 -0.04 7.13 -5.50
N ALA A 19 0.93 6.60 -4.75
CA ALA A 19 0.67 5.70 -3.64
C ALA A 19 -0.16 6.38 -2.54
N ASP A 20 0.23 7.58 -2.12
CA ASP A 20 -0.50 8.42 -1.17
C ASP A 20 -1.93 8.72 -1.67
N SER A 21 -2.08 9.09 -2.95
CA SER A 21 -3.40 9.36 -3.55
C SER A 21 -4.30 8.12 -3.56
N SER A 22 -3.73 6.96 -3.89
CA SER A 22 -4.45 5.68 -3.87
C SER A 22 -4.84 5.28 -2.45
N TYR A 23 -3.97 5.52 -1.48
CA TYR A 23 -4.24 5.24 -0.07
C TYR A 23 -5.38 6.10 0.47
N VAL A 24 -5.35 7.40 0.21
CA VAL A 24 -6.43 8.33 0.56
C VAL A 24 -7.75 7.89 -0.09
N ALA A 25 -7.72 7.52 -1.37
CA ALA A 25 -8.91 7.01 -2.05
C ALA A 25 -9.44 5.71 -1.41
N THR A 26 -8.56 4.77 -1.07
CA THR A 26 -8.93 3.50 -0.41
C THR A 26 -9.60 3.76 0.94
N ARG A 27 -9.00 4.63 1.75
CA ARG A 27 -9.53 5.03 3.06
C ARG A 27 -10.88 5.74 2.93
N LEU A 28 -11.07 6.59 1.90
CA LEU A 28 -12.36 7.23 1.61
C LEU A 28 -13.44 6.22 1.21
N LEU A 29 -13.13 5.27 0.34
CA LEU A 29 -14.06 4.21 -0.06
C LEU A 29 -14.49 3.39 1.16
N TRP A 30 -13.54 2.99 2.02
CA TRP A 30 -13.84 2.28 3.25
C TRP A 30 -14.68 3.14 4.23
N PHE A 31 -14.28 4.40 4.45
CA PHE A 31 -14.98 5.35 5.32
C PHE A 31 -16.42 5.60 4.88
N THR A 32 -16.66 5.57 3.57
CA THR A 32 -17.99 5.74 2.96
C THR A 32 -18.74 4.42 2.72
N LYS A 33 -18.23 3.29 3.24
CA LYS A 33 -18.84 1.95 3.14
C LYS A 33 -18.96 1.40 1.72
N LEU A 34 -18.11 1.86 0.80
CA LEU A 34 -17.89 1.28 -0.53
C LEU A 34 -16.84 0.16 -0.44
N THR A 35 -17.19 -0.89 0.29
CA THR A 35 -16.24 -1.88 0.79
C THR A 35 -15.66 -2.78 -0.32
N ILE A 36 -16.44 -3.13 -1.34
CA ILE A 36 -15.97 -3.90 -2.50
C ILE A 36 -14.87 -3.15 -3.25
N ASP A 37 -15.13 -1.90 -3.61
CA ASP A 37 -14.16 -1.05 -4.30
C ASP A 37 -12.92 -0.81 -3.44
N SER A 38 -13.10 -0.69 -2.11
CA SER A 38 -11.98 -0.51 -1.19
C SER A 38 -10.96 -1.65 -1.29
N ALA A 39 -11.39 -2.91 -1.49
CA ALA A 39 -10.45 -4.03 -1.63
C ALA A 39 -9.64 -3.99 -2.92
N ILE A 40 -10.28 -3.62 -4.04
CA ILE A 40 -9.59 -3.41 -5.32
C ILE A 40 -8.54 -2.30 -5.18
N TYR A 41 -8.93 -1.19 -4.54
CA TYR A 41 -8.04 -0.06 -4.31
C TYR A 41 -6.93 -0.35 -3.28
N ALA A 42 -7.18 -1.22 -2.30
CA ALA A 42 -6.17 -1.63 -1.33
C ALA A 42 -5.02 -2.39 -2.00
N HIS A 43 -5.31 -3.33 -2.90
CA HIS A 43 -4.30 -4.00 -3.72
C HIS A 43 -3.47 -2.98 -4.52
N ARG A 44 -4.14 -2.08 -5.25
CA ARG A 44 -3.46 -1.03 -6.03
C ARG A 44 -2.61 -0.11 -5.16
N THR A 45 -3.08 0.23 -3.97
CA THR A 45 -2.35 1.07 -3.02
C THR A 45 -1.05 0.39 -2.60
N LEU A 46 -1.10 -0.89 -2.24
CA LEU A 46 0.08 -1.65 -1.89
C LEU A 46 1.04 -1.79 -3.07
N GLU A 47 0.53 -2.08 -4.27
CA GLU A 47 1.32 -2.12 -5.51
C GLU A 47 2.12 -0.81 -5.69
N LEU A 48 1.46 0.34 -5.56
CA LEU A 48 2.08 1.65 -5.76
C LEU A 48 3.11 1.97 -4.67
N TYR A 49 2.87 1.61 -3.40
CA TYR A 49 3.86 1.80 -2.34
C TYR A 49 5.09 0.92 -2.53
N LEU A 50 4.91 -0.35 -2.91
CA LEU A 50 6.03 -1.24 -3.23
C LEU A 50 6.85 -0.68 -4.39
N LYS A 51 6.19 -0.21 -5.46
CA LYS A 51 6.88 0.45 -6.58
C LYS A 51 7.60 1.73 -6.15
N ALA A 52 6.99 2.57 -5.32
CA ALA A 52 7.63 3.78 -4.80
C ALA A 52 8.90 3.44 -4.01
N PHE A 53 8.84 2.42 -3.15
CA PHE A 53 9.99 1.91 -2.42
C PHE A 53 11.08 1.41 -3.38
N ILE A 54 10.76 0.50 -4.30
CA ILE A 54 11.69 -0.10 -5.27
C ILE A 54 12.36 0.97 -6.14
N VAL A 55 11.59 1.95 -6.62
CA VAL A 55 12.11 3.08 -7.39
C VAL A 55 13.04 3.96 -6.56
N SER A 56 12.73 4.18 -5.28
CA SER A 56 13.61 4.92 -4.38
C SER A 56 14.96 4.21 -4.12
N ARG A 57 15.05 2.91 -4.42
CA ARG A 57 16.27 2.10 -4.37
C ARG A 57 17.01 2.04 -5.72
N GLY A 58 16.51 2.73 -6.74
CA GLY A 58 17.17 2.89 -8.04
C GLY A 58 16.69 1.94 -9.13
N THR A 59 15.69 1.09 -8.86
CA THR A 59 15.08 0.24 -9.90
C THR A 59 14.10 1.04 -10.75
N GLU A 60 14.27 1.01 -12.07
CA GLU A 60 13.40 1.70 -13.02
C GLU A 60 12.17 0.86 -13.38
N VAL A 61 10.98 1.47 -13.40
CA VAL A 61 9.75 0.81 -13.88
C VAL A 61 9.69 0.85 -15.41
N LYS A 62 9.93 -0.30 -16.05
CA LYS A 62 9.86 -0.47 -17.52
C LYS A 62 9.44 -1.88 -17.93
N PRO A 63 8.88 -2.09 -19.13
CA PRO A 63 8.50 -3.42 -19.61
C PRO A 63 9.62 -4.45 -19.41
N GLY A 64 9.29 -5.58 -18.78
CA GLY A 64 10.23 -6.65 -18.45
C GLY A 64 11.00 -6.48 -17.14
N SER A 65 10.89 -5.34 -16.45
CA SER A 65 11.40 -5.20 -15.07
C SER A 65 10.43 -5.85 -14.06
N PRO A 66 10.91 -6.37 -12.92
CA PRO A 66 10.06 -6.87 -11.83
C PRO A 66 9.07 -5.80 -11.34
N ALA A 67 9.48 -4.53 -11.35
CA ALA A 67 8.67 -3.38 -10.95
C ALA A 67 7.59 -2.96 -11.97
N TRP A 68 7.50 -3.61 -13.15
CA TRP A 68 6.52 -3.28 -14.19
C TRP A 68 5.13 -3.83 -13.90
N GLY A 69 5.06 -5.09 -13.44
CA GLY A 69 3.82 -5.82 -13.24
C GLY A 69 2.96 -5.30 -12.10
N HIS A 70 1.82 -5.94 -11.88
CA HIS A 70 0.89 -5.65 -10.78
C HIS A 70 0.89 -6.74 -9.70
N ASP A 71 1.60 -7.85 -9.96
CA ASP A 71 1.71 -8.99 -9.05
C ASP A 71 2.47 -8.59 -7.78
N LEU A 72 1.77 -8.65 -6.64
CA LEU A 72 2.31 -8.21 -5.37
C LEU A 72 3.40 -9.14 -4.83
N ALA A 73 3.39 -10.43 -5.19
CA ALA A 73 4.43 -11.37 -4.80
C ALA A 73 5.75 -11.02 -5.50
N ILE A 74 5.72 -10.77 -6.82
CA ILE A 74 6.90 -10.34 -7.58
C ILE A 74 7.44 -9.00 -7.05
N LEU A 75 6.56 -8.04 -6.78
CA LEU A 75 6.96 -6.76 -6.19
C LEU A 75 7.52 -6.93 -4.77
N GLY A 76 6.97 -7.84 -3.98
CA GLY A 76 7.46 -8.18 -2.64
C GLY A 76 8.86 -8.81 -2.67
N GLU A 77 9.13 -9.71 -3.61
CA GLU A 77 10.44 -10.32 -3.83
C GLU A 77 11.48 -9.29 -4.28
N GLU A 78 11.12 -8.40 -5.22
CA GLU A 78 11.98 -7.30 -5.64
C GLU A 78 12.28 -6.37 -4.45
N ALA A 79 11.29 -5.99 -3.65
CA ALA A 79 11.49 -5.17 -2.47
C ALA A 79 12.41 -5.85 -1.44
N GLN A 80 12.26 -7.16 -1.24
CA GLN A 80 13.13 -7.98 -0.39
C GLN A 80 14.59 -7.98 -0.84
N SER A 81 14.85 -7.89 -2.14
CA SER A 81 16.21 -7.80 -2.66
C SER A 81 16.94 -6.52 -2.23
N HIS A 82 16.19 -5.45 -1.94
CA HIS A 82 16.71 -4.17 -1.46
C HIS A 82 16.71 -4.06 0.07
N ASP A 83 15.72 -4.65 0.75
CA ASP A 83 15.58 -4.61 2.21
C ASP A 83 15.02 -5.94 2.76
N ARG A 84 15.83 -6.61 3.59
CA ARG A 84 15.47 -7.90 4.19
C ARG A 84 14.28 -7.83 5.14
N ALA A 85 13.88 -6.66 5.62
CA ALA A 85 12.67 -6.52 6.43
C ALA A 85 11.42 -6.97 5.66
N PHE A 86 11.41 -6.85 4.32
CA PHE A 86 10.31 -7.37 3.50
C PHE A 86 10.22 -8.90 3.52
N ALA A 87 11.29 -9.62 3.90
CA ALA A 87 11.27 -11.08 4.06
C ALA A 87 10.55 -11.54 5.35
N GLN A 88 10.18 -10.61 6.24
CA GLN A 88 9.46 -10.95 7.46
C GLN A 88 8.14 -11.66 7.12
N GLU A 89 7.84 -12.72 7.86
CA GLU A 89 6.67 -13.56 7.59
C GLU A 89 5.39 -12.73 7.62
N ASP A 90 5.21 -11.84 8.60
CA ASP A 90 4.01 -11.01 8.73
C ASP A 90 3.79 -10.07 7.55
N VAL A 91 4.86 -9.53 6.96
CA VAL A 91 4.80 -8.70 5.75
C VAL A 91 4.35 -9.55 4.57
N GLN A 92 5.01 -10.69 4.35
CA GLN A 92 4.73 -11.61 3.25
C GLN A 92 3.31 -12.18 3.31
N ARG A 93 2.82 -12.49 4.51
CA ARG A 93 1.45 -12.98 4.74
C ARG A 93 0.41 -11.94 4.30
N ARG A 94 0.61 -10.66 4.63
CA ARG A 94 -0.30 -9.57 4.25
C ARG A 94 -0.24 -9.23 2.77
N ILE A 95 0.96 -9.27 2.16
CA ILE A 95 1.13 -9.12 0.72
C ILE A 95 0.30 -10.18 -0.02
N ARG A 96 0.43 -11.46 0.36
CA ARG A 96 -0.35 -12.55 -0.24
C ARG A 96 -1.86 -12.39 -0.05
N PHE A 97 -2.29 -11.87 1.10
CA PHE A 97 -3.71 -11.62 1.35
C PHE A 97 -4.33 -10.68 0.33
N PHE A 98 -3.66 -9.57 -0.02
CA PHE A 98 -4.18 -8.62 -1.00
C PHE A 98 -4.17 -9.18 -2.42
N ASP A 99 -3.20 -10.03 -2.76
CA ASP A 99 -3.08 -10.66 -4.08
C ASP A 99 -4.17 -11.75 -4.29
N ARG A 100 -4.38 -12.61 -3.28
CA ARG A 100 -5.23 -13.80 -3.35
C ARG A 100 -6.67 -13.53 -3.82
N TYR A 101 -7.27 -12.44 -3.38
CA TYR A 101 -8.68 -12.14 -3.67
C TYR A 101 -8.87 -11.08 -4.74
N PHE A 102 -7.80 -10.43 -5.21
CA PHE A 102 -7.90 -9.29 -6.11
C PHE A 102 -8.65 -9.62 -7.41
N ASP A 103 -8.25 -10.70 -8.08
CA ASP A 103 -8.87 -11.14 -9.33
C ASP A 103 -10.32 -11.60 -9.13
N TYR A 104 -10.61 -12.28 -8.02
CA TYR A 104 -11.97 -12.69 -7.68
C TYR A 104 -12.91 -11.49 -7.49
N VAL A 105 -12.44 -10.45 -6.78
CA VAL A 105 -13.24 -9.23 -6.55
C VAL A 105 -13.47 -8.45 -7.84
N ARG A 106 -12.48 -8.45 -8.75
CA ARG A 106 -12.55 -7.70 -10.01
C ARG A 106 -13.34 -8.44 -11.09
N TYR A 107 -13.26 -9.76 -11.12
CA TYR A 107 -13.85 -10.61 -12.17
C TYR A 107 -14.66 -11.77 -11.56
N PRO A 108 -15.72 -11.47 -10.80
CA PRO A 108 -16.47 -12.49 -10.05
C PRO A 108 -17.18 -13.52 -10.95
N SER A 109 -17.37 -13.23 -12.24
CA SER A 109 -17.93 -14.17 -13.21
C SER A 109 -16.89 -15.08 -13.86
N ASP A 110 -15.62 -14.68 -13.86
CA ASP A 110 -14.58 -15.27 -14.71
C ASP A 110 -13.54 -16.03 -13.89
N VAL A 111 -13.50 -15.81 -12.57
CA VAL A 111 -12.52 -16.39 -11.64
C VAL A 111 -13.24 -17.22 -10.58
N VAL A 112 -12.81 -18.46 -10.41
CA VAL A 112 -13.30 -19.33 -9.35
C VAL A 112 -12.74 -18.83 -8.03
N ALA A 113 -13.65 -18.55 -7.10
CA ALA A 113 -13.30 -18.16 -5.74
C ALA A 113 -12.45 -19.27 -5.08
N PRO A 114 -11.43 -18.95 -4.26
CA PRO A 114 -10.64 -19.98 -3.58
C PRO A 114 -11.51 -20.89 -2.70
N ASP A 115 -11.57 -22.18 -3.01
CA ASP A 115 -12.33 -23.20 -2.26
C ASP A 115 -11.48 -23.78 -1.12
N ASP A 116 -11.10 -22.89 -0.22
CA ASP A 116 -10.30 -23.25 0.93
C ASP A 116 -10.88 -22.69 2.22
N GLY A 117 -12.09 -22.14 2.20
CA GLY A 117 -12.81 -21.63 3.38
C GLY A 117 -12.44 -20.20 3.79
N SER A 118 -11.39 -19.61 3.21
CA SER A 118 -10.90 -18.29 3.57
C SER A 118 -11.85 -17.15 3.18
N LEU A 119 -12.74 -17.37 2.21
CA LEU A 119 -13.80 -16.44 1.81
C LEU A 119 -14.83 -16.18 2.91
N THR A 120 -15.03 -17.13 3.83
CA THR A 120 -15.91 -16.95 5.00
C THR A 120 -15.45 -15.78 5.89
N TRP A 121 -14.17 -15.43 5.76
CA TRP A 121 -13.47 -14.43 6.56
C TRP A 121 -12.99 -13.25 5.73
N PHE A 122 -13.18 -13.32 4.40
CA PHE A 122 -13.03 -12.20 3.49
C PHE A 122 -14.19 -11.22 3.70
N ALA A 123 -14.11 -10.44 4.78
CA ALA A 123 -14.93 -9.26 4.95
C ALA A 123 -14.20 -8.09 4.29
N PHE A 124 -14.85 -7.45 3.32
CA PHE A 124 -14.31 -6.26 2.67
C PHE A 124 -13.93 -5.15 3.67
N ASP A 125 -14.56 -5.10 4.85
CA ASP A 125 -14.20 -4.17 5.92
C ASP A 125 -12.91 -4.54 6.67
N ALA A 126 -12.49 -5.81 6.65
CA ALA A 126 -11.31 -6.31 7.37
C ALA A 126 -9.99 -6.05 6.63
N ASN A 127 -10.05 -5.51 5.41
CA ASN A 127 -8.87 -5.24 4.58
C ASN A 127 -8.10 -3.97 5.02
N ILE A 128 -8.75 -3.06 5.74
CA ILE A 128 -8.18 -1.72 5.95
C ILE A 128 -7.07 -1.74 6.99
N THR A 129 -7.22 -2.53 8.05
CA THR A 129 -6.19 -2.65 9.10
C THR A 129 -4.91 -3.29 8.55
N PRO A 130 -4.93 -4.44 7.84
CA PRO A 130 -3.74 -4.99 7.20
C PRO A 130 -3.10 -4.06 6.17
N LEU A 131 -3.92 -3.24 5.48
CA LEU A 131 -3.40 -2.22 4.57
C LEU A 131 -2.66 -1.12 5.36
N ASP A 132 -3.27 -0.58 6.41
CA ASP A 132 -2.66 0.48 7.24
C ASP A 132 -1.33 0.01 7.84
N GLU A 133 -1.24 -1.24 8.30
CA GLU A 133 0.00 -1.86 8.76
C GLU A 133 1.07 -1.91 7.65
N LEU A 134 0.72 -2.38 6.45
CA LEU A 134 1.66 -2.42 5.33
C LEU A 134 2.05 -1.02 4.84
N VAL A 135 1.14 -0.05 4.85
CA VAL A 135 1.47 1.33 4.49
C VAL A 135 2.42 1.94 5.53
N ALA A 136 2.16 1.72 6.82
CA ALA A 136 3.04 2.14 7.90
C ALA A 136 4.43 1.46 7.81
N PHE A 137 4.48 0.25 7.28
CA PHE A 137 5.73 -0.45 7.01
C PHE A 137 6.46 0.14 5.78
N VAL A 138 5.80 0.22 4.62
CA VAL A 138 6.49 0.56 3.36
C VAL A 138 6.77 2.05 3.23
N ARG A 139 5.80 2.92 3.59
CA ARG A 139 5.86 4.36 3.32
C ARG A 139 7.09 5.04 3.92
N PRO A 140 7.44 4.83 5.21
CA PRO A 140 8.66 5.44 5.78
C PRO A 140 9.94 4.94 5.10
N ARG A 141 9.95 3.72 4.54
CA ARG A 141 11.13 3.14 3.88
C ARG A 141 11.40 3.74 2.49
N VAL A 142 10.49 4.53 1.92
CA VAL A 142 10.68 5.23 0.64
C VAL A 142 11.70 6.35 0.83
N SER A 143 12.86 6.24 0.17
CA SER A 143 13.94 7.22 0.31
C SER A 143 13.64 8.48 -0.50
N LEU A 144 13.46 9.61 0.20
CA LEU A 144 13.17 10.93 -0.36
C LEU A 144 14.02 12.01 0.33
N SER A 145 14.07 13.21 -0.27
CA SER A 145 14.57 14.39 0.44
C SER A 145 13.55 14.85 1.50
N ASP A 146 14.02 15.57 2.52
CA ASP A 146 13.13 16.16 3.54
C ASP A 146 12.06 17.08 2.94
N GLU A 147 12.40 17.80 1.87
CA GLU A 147 11.48 18.70 1.17
C GLU A 147 10.40 17.92 0.42
N ASP A 148 10.77 16.88 -0.31
CA ASP A 148 9.83 16.01 -1.01
C ASP A 148 8.93 15.25 -0.03
N TRP A 149 9.46 14.81 1.11
CA TRP A 149 8.65 14.17 2.13
C TRP A 149 7.60 15.12 2.71
N ARG A 150 8.00 16.35 3.05
CA ARG A 150 7.09 17.36 3.61
C ARG A 150 6.02 17.84 2.63
N SER A 151 6.24 17.66 1.33
CA SER A 151 5.25 17.96 0.28
C SER A 151 4.43 16.74 -0.15
N SER A 152 4.64 15.58 0.46
CA SER A 152 3.83 14.39 0.20
C SER A 152 2.37 14.58 0.65
N LEU A 153 1.43 14.07 -0.14
CA LEU A 153 0.00 14.31 0.06
C LEU A 153 -0.48 13.87 1.45
N VAL A 154 -0.05 12.70 1.94
CA VAL A 154 -0.45 12.23 3.27
C VAL A 154 0.11 13.13 4.36
N HIS A 155 1.35 13.62 4.23
CA HIS A 155 1.93 14.55 5.21
C HIS A 155 1.14 15.86 5.25
N GLU A 156 0.85 16.46 4.10
CA GLU A 156 0.07 17.70 4.01
C GLU A 156 -1.34 17.56 4.60
N LEU A 157 -2.01 16.43 4.31
CA LEU A 157 -3.33 16.10 4.84
C LEU A 157 -3.33 16.01 6.37
N LEU A 158 -2.36 15.30 6.95
CA LEU A 158 -2.29 15.09 8.40
C LEU A 158 -1.96 16.37 9.17
N ARG A 159 -1.17 17.27 8.58
CA ARG A 159 -0.81 18.57 9.16
C ARG A 159 -1.90 19.64 9.02
N GLY A 160 -3.01 19.32 8.37
CA GLY A 160 -4.12 20.26 8.21
C GLY A 160 -3.81 21.39 7.22
N GLY A 161 -3.06 21.06 6.16
CA GLY A 161 -2.87 21.97 5.01
C GLY A 161 -4.18 22.31 4.30
N ASN A 162 -4.09 22.92 3.12
CA ASN A 162 -5.21 23.46 2.30
C ASN A 162 -6.14 22.37 1.70
N VAL A 163 -6.54 21.37 2.49
CA VAL A 163 -7.19 20.15 2.03
C VAL A 163 -8.57 19.97 2.64
N ARG A 164 -9.44 19.24 1.93
CA ARG A 164 -10.83 19.04 2.31
C ARG A 164 -10.89 18.11 3.54
N GLY A 165 -11.48 18.58 4.64
CA GLY A 165 -11.46 17.90 5.95
C GLY A 165 -11.81 16.41 5.92
N TYR A 166 -12.76 16.01 5.06
CA TYR A 166 -13.17 14.61 4.93
C TYR A 166 -12.06 13.64 4.49
N GLN A 167 -11.04 14.10 3.75
CA GLN A 167 -9.91 13.24 3.34
C GLN A 167 -9.01 12.92 4.53
N ARG A 168 -8.78 13.93 5.37
CA ARG A 168 -8.04 13.78 6.63
C ARG A 168 -8.83 12.90 7.60
N ASP A 169 -10.13 13.15 7.73
CA ASP A 169 -11.00 12.37 8.62
C ASP A 169 -10.98 10.87 8.23
N ALA A 170 -11.07 10.57 6.93
CA ALA A 170 -10.94 9.20 6.43
C ALA A 170 -9.56 8.59 6.71
N LEU A 171 -8.46 9.36 6.65
CA LEU A 171 -7.12 8.85 6.97
C LEU A 171 -6.97 8.48 8.46
N ILE A 172 -7.59 9.26 9.36
CA ILE A 172 -7.41 9.09 10.81
C ILE A 172 -8.41 8.12 11.44
N ASP A 173 -9.59 7.92 10.85
CA ASP A 173 -10.69 7.16 11.45
C ASP A 173 -10.29 5.69 11.76
N GLY A 174 -10.05 5.37 13.03
CA GLY A 174 -9.63 4.01 13.44
C GLY A 174 -8.23 3.60 12.96
N ASN A 175 -7.42 4.50 12.40
CA ASN A 175 -6.06 4.20 11.96
C ASN A 175 -5.06 4.42 13.10
N SER A 176 -4.60 3.33 13.72
CA SER A 176 -3.62 3.36 14.81
C SER A 176 -2.18 3.67 14.35
N HIS A 177 -1.90 3.67 13.05
CA HIS A 177 -0.56 3.77 12.50
C HIS A 177 -0.24 5.13 11.88
N VAL A 178 -1.15 6.10 11.95
CA VAL A 178 -1.01 7.44 11.35
C VAL A 178 0.33 8.12 11.71
N THR A 179 0.78 8.00 12.95
CA THR A 179 2.04 8.60 13.42
C THR A 179 3.26 7.97 12.76
N ILE A 180 3.23 6.67 12.51
CA ILE A 180 4.29 5.94 11.80
C ILE A 180 4.25 6.30 10.31
N ILE A 181 3.05 6.34 9.72
CA ILE A 181 2.83 6.70 8.31
C ILE A 181 3.37 8.11 8.01
N ASP A 182 3.15 9.08 8.92
CA ASP A 182 3.64 10.47 8.77
C ASP A 182 5.15 10.63 9.04
N CYS A 183 5.81 9.59 9.55
CA CYS A 183 7.18 9.67 10.01
C CYS A 183 8.15 9.78 8.84
N ALA A 184 8.91 10.88 8.77
CA ALA A 184 9.90 11.16 7.73
C ALA A 184 11.12 10.22 7.71
N THR A 185 11.14 9.22 8.59
CA THR A 185 12.33 8.39 8.78
C THR A 185 12.46 7.38 7.64
N SER A 186 13.44 7.57 6.77
CA SER A 186 13.95 6.54 5.86
C SER A 186 14.62 5.42 6.67
N GLY A 187 13.83 4.51 7.25
CA GLY A 187 14.35 3.47 8.12
C GLY A 187 13.34 2.39 8.48
N ASP A 188 13.70 1.56 9.47
CA ASP A 188 12.83 0.55 10.06
C ASP A 188 11.99 1.17 11.19
N PRO A 189 10.74 1.62 10.95
CA PRO A 189 9.85 2.04 12.01
C PRO A 189 9.58 0.91 13.00
N ASP A 190 9.43 1.28 14.28
CA ASP A 190 8.92 0.39 15.31
C ASP A 190 7.42 0.12 15.06
N LEU A 191 7.16 -0.92 14.27
CA LEU A 191 5.84 -1.39 13.89
C LEU A 191 5.67 -2.83 14.35
N THR A 192 4.65 -3.08 15.17
CA THR A 192 4.20 -4.43 15.50
C THR A 192 2.98 -4.76 14.65
N PHE A 193 3.08 -5.83 13.86
CA PHE A 193 1.96 -6.40 13.14
C PHE A 193 1.02 -7.14 14.09
N ASP A 194 -0.29 -7.10 13.82
CA ASP A 194 -1.28 -7.89 14.53
C ASP A 194 -0.97 -9.38 14.38
N ALA A 195 -0.60 -10.01 15.50
CA ALA A 195 -0.30 -11.43 15.61
C ALA A 195 -1.55 -12.32 15.43
N SER A 196 -2.75 -11.74 15.54
CA SER A 196 -4.02 -12.44 15.34
C SER A 196 -4.49 -12.44 13.88
N PHE A 197 -3.73 -11.85 12.95
CA PHE A 197 -4.00 -11.90 11.52
C PHE A 197 -4.04 -13.36 11.01
N ARG A 198 -5.21 -13.79 10.50
CA ARG A 198 -5.46 -15.18 10.05
C ARG A 198 -5.93 -15.30 8.60
N TYR A 199 -6.17 -14.17 7.91
CA TYR A 199 -6.87 -14.15 6.62
C TYR A 199 -6.05 -14.63 5.41
N ASP A 200 -4.79 -15.01 5.60
CA ASP A 200 -3.87 -15.48 4.57
C ASP A 200 -3.76 -17.02 4.47
N ARG A 201 -4.40 -17.77 5.36
CA ARG A 201 -4.33 -19.25 5.37
C ARG A 201 -5.61 -19.89 4.82
N PRO A 202 -5.50 -21.01 4.07
CA PRO A 202 -6.61 -21.93 3.84
C PRO A 202 -7.32 -22.28 5.16
N GLY A 203 -8.64 -22.17 5.20
CA GLY A 203 -9.52 -22.66 6.26
C GLY A 203 -9.55 -21.82 7.53
N CYS A 204 -8.85 -20.68 7.53
CA CYS A 204 -8.95 -19.67 8.56
C CYS A 204 -10.15 -18.80 8.36
#